data_AF-A0A813GF24-F1
#
_entry.id   AF-A0A813GF24-F1
#
_cell.length_a   1.000
_cell.length_b   1.000
_cell.length_c   1.000
_cell.angle_alpha   90.00
_cell.angle_beta   90.00
_cell.angle_gamma   90.00
#
_symmetry.space_group_name_H-M   'P 1'
#
loop_
_entity.id
_entity.type
_entity.pdbx_description
1 polymer ?
#
loop_
_entity_poly.entity_id
_entity_poly.type
_entity_poly.pdbx_seq_one_letter_code
_entity_poly.pdbx_strand_id
1 'polypeptide(L)'
;VDAVMVGRAAYEQPFAWAQVDELLLGAEPRAEQPKPSAVVRGLMPYADAQLASGQRLWAVARHLVKLLQGVPGAREWRHQLCRAETQRDAGMEVLERAASELEALGY
;
A
#
# COMPACT_ATOMS: atom_id res chain seq x y z
N VAL A 1 -15.98 16.53 -22.80
CA VAL A 1 -14.89 15.55 -22.58
C VAL A 1 -15.47 14.44 -21.74
N ASP A 2 -15.32 13.21 -22.20
CA ASP A 2 -16.05 12.03 -21.69
C ASP A 2 -15.16 11.09 -20.87
N ALA A 3 -13.88 11.41 -20.74
CA ALA A 3 -12.90 10.67 -19.95
C ALA A 3 -11.89 11.62 -19.28
N VAL A 4 -11.31 11.17 -18.17
CA VAL A 4 -10.30 11.89 -17.39
C VAL A 4 -9.10 11.01 -17.10
N MET A 5 -7.91 11.62 -16.98
CA MET A 5 -6.68 10.94 -16.59
C MET A 5 -6.16 11.52 -15.28
N VAL A 6 -5.81 10.64 -14.34
CA VAL A 6 -5.26 11.01 -13.04
C VAL A 6 -3.83 10.48 -12.94
N GLY A 7 -2.86 11.39 -12.88
CA GLY A 7 -1.44 11.05 -12.71
C GLY A 7 -1.00 11.18 -11.25
N ARG A 8 -0.35 12.31 -10.92
CA ARG A 8 0.27 12.57 -9.60
C ARG A 8 -0.62 12.24 -8.41
N ALA A 9 -1.90 12.61 -8.45
CA ALA A 9 -2.84 12.37 -7.35
C ALA A 9 -3.13 10.87 -7.10
N ALA A 10 -3.02 10.00 -8.12
CA ALA A 10 -3.14 8.56 -7.95
C ALA A 10 -1.97 7.99 -7.12
N TYR A 11 -0.77 8.55 -7.30
CA TYR A 11 0.42 8.15 -6.56
C TYR A 11 0.51 8.82 -5.17
N GLU A 12 0.15 10.10 -5.11
CA GLU A 12 0.23 10.90 -3.90
C GLU A 12 -0.91 10.64 -2.94
N GLN A 13 -2.05 10.07 -3.35
CA GLN A 13 -3.18 9.79 -2.45
C GLN A 13 -3.90 8.51 -2.90
N PRO A 14 -3.24 7.34 -2.87
CA PRO A 14 -3.78 6.11 -3.46
C PRO A 14 -5.15 5.73 -2.87
N PHE A 15 -5.36 5.96 -1.57
CA PHE A 15 -6.61 5.63 -0.90
C PHE A 15 -7.78 6.57 -1.21
N ALA A 16 -7.53 7.76 -1.77
CA ALA A 16 -8.60 8.64 -2.23
C ALA A 16 -9.40 8.02 -3.40
N TRP A 17 -8.84 6.99 -4.05
CA TRP A 17 -9.41 6.32 -5.21
C TRP A 17 -10.10 4.99 -4.86
N ALA A 18 -10.21 4.63 -3.58
CA ALA A 18 -10.76 3.34 -3.13
C ALA A 18 -12.21 3.07 -3.60
N GLN A 19 -12.99 4.14 -3.81
CA GLN A 19 -14.40 4.06 -4.20
C GLN A 19 -14.64 4.28 -5.70
N VAL A 20 -13.57 4.39 -6.52
CA VAL A 20 -13.71 4.67 -7.96
C VAL A 20 -14.58 3.61 -8.66
N ASP A 21 -14.39 2.34 -8.33
CA ASP A 21 -15.16 1.23 -8.91
C ASP A 21 -16.68 1.41 -8.65
N GLU A 22 -17.05 1.79 -7.44
CA GLU A 22 -18.44 1.98 -7.02
C GLU A 22 -19.03 3.25 -7.67
N LEU A 23 -18.29 4.36 -7.61
CA LEU A 23 -18.78 5.67 -8.03
C LEU A 23 -18.85 5.84 -9.55
N LEU A 24 -17.93 5.21 -10.31
CA LEU A 24 -17.77 5.45 -11.74
C LEU A 24 -17.99 4.21 -12.62
N LEU A 25 -17.75 3.00 -12.10
CA LEU A 25 -17.83 1.77 -12.88
C LEU A 25 -19.11 0.95 -12.60
N GLY A 26 -19.95 1.41 -11.66
CA GLY A 26 -21.19 0.73 -11.30
C GLY A 26 -20.95 -0.61 -10.60
N ALA A 27 -19.79 -0.79 -9.97
CA ALA A 27 -19.54 -1.97 -9.14
C ALA A 27 -20.47 -1.97 -7.92
N GLU A 28 -20.91 -3.15 -7.49
CA GLU A 28 -21.68 -3.29 -6.26
C GLU A 28 -20.88 -2.73 -5.07
N PRO A 29 -21.52 -1.93 -4.18
CA PRO A 29 -20.84 -1.40 -3.01
C PRO A 29 -20.22 -2.51 -2.17
N ARG A 30 -18.96 -2.35 -1.79
CA ARG A 30 -18.31 -3.32 -0.90
C ARG A 30 -18.94 -3.22 0.49
N ALA A 31 -19.15 -4.38 1.12
CA ALA A 31 -19.63 -4.44 2.49
C ALA A 31 -18.67 -3.71 3.47
N GLU A 32 -17.39 -3.67 3.14
CA GLU A 32 -16.38 -2.87 3.84
C GLU A 32 -15.42 -2.25 2.82
N GLN A 33 -15.07 -0.98 3.02
CA GLN A 33 -14.07 -0.30 2.20
C GLN A 33 -12.70 -0.93 2.44
N PRO A 34 -11.84 -1.03 1.41
CA PRO A 34 -10.51 -1.60 1.59
C PRO A 34 -9.77 -0.83 2.68
N LYS A 35 -9.03 -1.57 3.49
CA LYS A 35 -8.14 -1.03 4.53
C LYS A 35 -6.70 -1.02 4.01
N PRO A 36 -5.88 -0.02 4.35
CA PRO A 36 -4.44 -0.09 4.12
C PRO A 36 -3.80 -1.45 4.44
N SER A 37 -4.13 -2.09 5.55
CA SER A 37 -3.66 -3.44 5.90
C SER A 37 -3.98 -4.47 4.81
N ALA A 38 -5.23 -4.49 4.33
CA ALA A 38 -5.68 -5.40 3.27
C ALA A 38 -4.91 -5.18 1.95
N VAL A 39 -4.59 -3.93 1.60
CA VAL A 39 -3.76 -3.61 0.43
C VAL A 39 -2.35 -4.19 0.58
N VAL A 40 -1.74 -4.04 1.76
CA VAL A 40 -0.40 -4.59 2.02
C VAL A 40 -0.41 -6.12 1.92
N ARG A 41 -1.39 -6.78 2.57
CA ARG A 41 -1.56 -8.23 2.50
C ARG A 41 -1.75 -8.73 1.06
N GLY A 42 -2.57 -8.03 0.27
CA GLY A 42 -2.79 -8.35 -1.14
C GLY A 42 -1.55 -8.21 -2.02
N LEU A 43 -0.60 -7.34 -1.65
CA LEU A 43 0.66 -7.16 -2.38
C LEU A 43 1.72 -8.20 -1.99
N MET A 44 1.59 -8.87 -0.85
CA MET A 44 2.63 -9.78 -0.35
C MET A 44 3.02 -10.90 -1.33
N PRO A 45 2.08 -11.59 -2.01
CA PRO A 45 2.46 -12.61 -3.00
C PRO A 45 3.30 -12.05 -4.15
N TYR A 46 3.02 -10.82 -4.58
CA TYR A 46 3.83 -10.14 -5.59
C TYR A 46 5.21 -9.79 -5.05
N ALA A 47 5.28 -9.23 -3.83
CA ALA A 47 6.55 -8.88 -3.19
C ALA A 47 7.46 -10.12 -3.01
N ASP A 48 6.89 -11.24 -2.58
CA ASP A 48 7.59 -12.51 -2.41
C ASP A 48 8.17 -13.02 -3.74
N ALA A 49 7.36 -12.99 -4.82
CA ALA A 49 7.84 -13.33 -6.16
C ALA A 49 8.98 -12.42 -6.65
N GLN A 50 8.93 -11.11 -6.33
CA GLN A 50 10.02 -10.19 -6.67
C GLN A 50 11.30 -10.53 -5.90
N LEU A 51 11.22 -10.82 -4.60
CA LEU A 51 12.36 -11.26 -3.79
C LEU A 51 12.97 -12.55 -4.33
N ALA A 52 12.13 -13.54 -4.67
CA ALA A 52 12.57 -14.80 -5.26
C ALA A 52 13.31 -14.61 -6.59
N SER A 53 12.99 -13.54 -7.34
CA SER A 53 13.69 -13.16 -8.57
C SER A 53 15.00 -12.37 -8.35
N GLY A 54 15.40 -12.16 -7.10
CA GLY A 54 16.61 -11.43 -6.73
C GLY A 54 16.43 -9.90 -6.66
N GLN A 55 15.20 -9.40 -6.76
CA GLN A 55 14.92 -7.98 -6.53
C GLN A 55 15.00 -7.66 -5.04
N ARG A 56 15.31 -6.40 -4.72
CA ARG A 56 15.28 -5.91 -3.33
C ARG A 56 13.85 -5.56 -2.95
N LEU A 57 13.47 -5.80 -1.69
CA LEU A 57 12.15 -5.43 -1.16
C LEU A 57 11.79 -3.96 -1.45
N TRP A 58 12.75 -3.05 -1.35
CA TRP A 58 12.54 -1.62 -1.60
C TRP A 58 11.97 -1.30 -2.97
N ALA A 59 12.24 -2.11 -4.00
CA ALA A 59 11.68 -1.94 -5.34
C ALA A 59 10.15 -1.97 -5.33
N VAL A 60 9.56 -2.71 -4.39
CA VAL A 60 8.12 -2.81 -4.16
C VAL A 60 7.68 -1.87 -3.04
N ALA A 61 8.32 -1.95 -1.88
CA ALA A 61 7.93 -1.23 -0.65
C ALA A 61 7.90 0.29 -0.81
N ARG A 62 8.76 0.88 -1.67
CA ARG A 62 8.76 2.33 -1.93
C ARG A 62 7.41 2.86 -2.43
N HIS A 63 6.61 2.01 -3.08
CA HIS A 63 5.29 2.39 -3.61
C HIS A 63 4.20 2.37 -2.53
N LEU A 64 4.47 1.78 -1.37
CA LEU A 64 3.56 1.74 -0.22
C LEU A 64 3.78 2.90 0.77
N VAL A 65 4.89 3.66 0.65
CA VAL A 65 5.23 4.77 1.56
C VAL A 65 4.10 5.80 1.66
N LYS A 66 3.37 6.02 0.56
CA LYS A 66 2.27 6.98 0.44
C LYS A 66 0.89 6.39 0.74
N LEU A 67 0.80 5.11 1.14
CA LEU A 67 -0.45 4.43 1.45
C LEU A 67 -1.24 5.10 2.59
N LEU A 68 -0.54 5.49 3.67
CA LEU A 68 -1.11 6.26 4.77
C LEU A 68 -0.63 7.71 4.75
N GLN A 69 -1.56 8.66 4.70
CA GLN A 69 -1.28 10.09 4.72
C GLN A 69 -2.31 10.86 5.53
N GLY A 70 -1.85 11.91 6.23
CA GLY A 70 -2.73 12.77 7.03
C GLY A 70 -3.38 12.10 8.25
N VAL A 71 -3.03 10.84 8.55
CA VAL A 71 -3.62 10.06 9.64
C VAL A 71 -2.60 9.73 10.75
N PRO A 72 -3.04 9.54 12.01
CA PRO A 72 -2.19 9.04 13.10
C PRO A 72 -1.50 7.73 12.69
N GLY A 73 -0.21 7.59 13.00
CA GLY A 73 0.60 6.42 12.62
C GLY A 73 1.29 6.53 11.25
N ALA A 74 0.89 7.45 10.38
CA ALA A 74 1.49 7.60 9.04
C ALA A 74 3.00 7.90 9.05
N ARG A 75 3.50 8.58 10.09
CA ARG A 75 4.95 8.83 10.24
C ARG A 75 5.71 7.53 10.54
N GLU A 76 5.20 6.73 11.47
CA GLU A 76 5.85 5.48 11.87
C GLU A 76 5.80 4.47 10.73
N TRP A 77 4.66 4.35 10.06
CA TRP A 77 4.50 3.60 8.81
C TRP A 77 5.62 3.89 7.79
N ARG A 78 5.84 5.18 7.48
CA ARG A 78 6.89 5.57 6.53
C ARG A 78 8.28 5.21 7.03
N HIS A 79 8.56 5.47 8.31
CA HIS A 79 9.84 5.17 8.92
C HIS A 79 10.17 3.67 8.85
N GLN A 80 9.20 2.79 9.11
CA GLN A 80 9.38 1.35 9.02
C GLN A 80 9.69 0.89 7.60
N LEU A 81 8.90 1.30 6.61
CA LEU A 81 9.14 0.90 5.21
C LEU A 81 10.47 1.42 4.68
N CYS A 82 10.86 2.66 5.02
CA CYS A 82 12.13 3.23 4.60
C CYS A 82 13.36 2.49 5.14
N ARG A 83 13.24 1.65 6.18
CA ARG A 83 14.36 0.80 6.63
C ARG A 83 14.78 -0.21 5.57
N ALA A 84 13.84 -0.68 4.76
CA ALA A 84 14.12 -1.58 3.64
C ALA A 84 14.93 -0.90 2.51
N GLU A 85 14.99 0.44 2.46
CA GLU A 85 15.78 1.17 1.45
C GLU A 85 17.28 0.91 1.60
N THR A 86 17.78 0.90 2.84
CA THR A 86 19.21 0.78 3.14
C THR A 86 19.62 -0.66 3.46
N GLN A 87 18.69 -1.48 3.98
CA GLN A 87 18.91 -2.89 4.26
C GLN A 87 18.82 -3.72 2.97
N ARG A 88 19.88 -4.46 2.63
CA ARG A 88 19.90 -5.28 1.41
C ARG A 88 19.19 -6.62 1.58
N ASP A 89 19.16 -7.09 2.81
CA ASP A 89 18.60 -8.33 3.31
C ASP A 89 17.18 -8.18 3.87
N ALA A 90 16.58 -6.98 3.76
CA ALA A 90 15.19 -6.77 4.16
C ALA A 90 14.25 -7.73 3.42
N GLY A 91 13.53 -8.56 4.17
CA GLY A 91 12.61 -9.57 3.65
C GLY A 91 11.15 -9.26 3.97
N MET A 92 10.31 -10.27 3.72
CA MET A 92 8.85 -10.16 3.88
C MET A 92 8.42 -9.77 5.30
N GLU A 93 9.24 -10.03 6.31
CA GLU A 93 8.98 -9.67 7.71
C GLU A 93 8.71 -8.17 7.91
N VAL A 94 9.27 -7.31 7.05
CA VAL A 94 9.01 -5.86 7.07
C VAL A 94 7.56 -5.57 6.70
N LEU A 95 7.04 -6.19 5.63
CA LEU A 95 5.66 -6.01 5.20
C LEU A 95 4.68 -6.70 6.17
N GLU A 96 5.05 -7.85 6.73
CA GLU A 96 4.23 -8.57 7.70
C GLU A 96 4.03 -7.77 8.98
N ARG A 97 5.12 -7.24 9.54
CA ARG A 97 5.05 -6.37 10.72
C ARG A 97 4.21 -5.14 10.44
N ALA A 98 4.48 -4.46 9.33
CA ALA A 98 3.78 -3.23 8.99
C ALA A 98 2.27 -3.49 8.77
N ALA A 99 1.88 -4.61 8.14
CA ALA A 99 0.49 -4.99 7.98
C ALA A 99 -0.20 -5.26 9.34
N SER A 100 0.45 -6.00 10.24
CA SER A 100 -0.11 -6.30 11.56
C SER A 100 -0.26 -5.07 12.46
N GLU A 101 0.64 -4.10 12.34
CA GLU A 101 0.49 -2.82 13.06
C GLU A 101 -0.69 -2.00 12.52
N LEU A 102 -0.92 -2.01 11.20
CA LEU A 102 -2.10 -1.38 10.62
C LEU A 102 -3.39 -2.04 11.10
N GLU A 103 -3.43 -3.38 11.09
CA GLU A 103 -4.56 -4.16 11.61
C GLU A 103 -4.87 -3.80 13.06
N ALA A 104 -3.85 -3.70 13.91
CA ALA A 104 -3.99 -3.32 15.33
C ALA A 104 -4.53 -1.89 15.52
N LEU A 105 -4.24 -0.98 14.58
CA LEU A 105 -4.73 0.40 14.56
C LEU A 105 -6.08 0.56 13.86
N GLY A 106 -6.63 -0.52 13.28
CA GLY A 106 -7.87 -0.48 12.51
C GLY A 106 -7.73 0.10 11.09
N TYR A 107 -6.49 0.25 10.61
CA TYR A 107 -6.17 0.61 9.23
C TYR A 107 -5.97 -0.63 8.35
#